data_AF-A0A9P9BVD2-F1
#
_entry.id   AF-A0A9P9BVD2-F1
#
_cell.length_a   1.000
_cell.length_b   1.000
_cell.length_c   1.000
_cell.angle_alpha   90.00
_cell.angle_beta   90.00
_cell.angle_gamma   90.00
#
_symmetry.space_group_name_H-M   'P 1'
#
loop_
_entity.id
_entity.type
_entity.pdbx_description
1 polymer ?
#
loop_
_entity_poly.entity_id
_entity_poly.type
_entity_poly.pdbx_seq_one_letter_code
_entity_poly.pdbx_strand_id
1 'polypeptide(L)'
;MDRSVRGWTAENAEWPATFQCGDNIKDPTTDVLTFLALDLQTPKLDSLHKHLWLARLLRLARPPHRQRLLGRTILITERLDEHLVWHEKSIFIKPLPKYLLSYEF
;
A
#
# COMPACT_ATOMS: atom_id res chain seq x y z
N MET A 1 18.27 -20.75 -21.78
CA MET A 1 18.69 -19.45 -22.32
C MET A 1 17.60 -18.98 -23.26
N ASP A 2 16.70 -18.11 -22.81
CA ASP A 2 16.10 -17.14 -23.72
C ASP A 2 15.66 -15.92 -22.91
N ARG A 3 16.47 -14.85 -22.99
CA ARG A 3 16.17 -13.55 -22.41
C ARG A 3 15.32 -12.82 -23.44
N SER A 4 14.01 -13.02 -23.39
CA SER A 4 13.08 -12.18 -24.16
C SER A 4 12.97 -10.82 -23.47
N VAL A 5 13.75 -9.89 -24.02
CA VAL A 5 13.79 -8.47 -23.72
C VAL A 5 12.45 -7.86 -24.11
N ARG A 6 11.44 -7.93 -23.22
CA ARG A 6 10.20 -7.17 -23.42
C ARG A 6 10.41 -5.74 -22.94
N GLY A 7 10.21 -4.82 -23.87
CA GLY A 7 10.48 -3.39 -23.75
C GLY A 7 9.84 -2.79 -22.49
N TRP A 8 10.66 -2.02 -21.78
CA TRP A 8 10.22 -1.09 -20.77
C TRP A 8 9.52 0.07 -21.48
N THR A 9 8.23 -0.09 -21.79
CA THR A 9 7.38 1.04 -22.17
C THR A 9 6.57 1.46 -20.94
N ALA A 10 6.56 2.77 -20.69
CA ALA A 10 6.01 3.37 -19.47
C ALA A 10 4.50 3.14 -19.31
N GLU A 11 3.80 2.68 -20.36
CA GLU A 11 2.40 2.28 -20.32
C GLU A 11 2.10 0.94 -19.61
N ASN A 12 3.08 0.05 -19.41
CA ASN A 12 2.85 -1.27 -18.79
C ASN A 12 3.09 -1.30 -17.26
N ALA A 13 3.39 -0.14 -16.65
CA ALA A 13 3.80 -0.03 -15.24
C ALA A 13 2.62 0.13 -14.26
N GLU A 14 1.41 -0.21 -14.67
CA GLU A 14 0.21 -0.06 -13.83
C GLU A 14 0.01 -1.23 -12.87
N TRP A 15 0.60 -2.39 -13.19
CA TRP A 15 0.43 -3.63 -12.44
C TRP A 15 1.77 -4.09 -11.87
N PRO A 16 1.81 -4.57 -10.61
CA PRO A 16 2.97 -5.30 -10.13
C PRO A 16 3.16 -6.56 -10.98
N ALA A 17 4.40 -6.96 -11.25
CA ALA A 17 4.70 -8.06 -12.17
C ALA A 17 4.08 -9.39 -11.75
N THR A 18 3.99 -9.65 -10.44
CA THR A 18 3.33 -10.82 -9.84
C THR A 18 2.94 -10.49 -8.40
N PHE A 19 1.97 -11.21 -7.83
CA PHE A 19 1.67 -11.15 -6.40
C PHE A 19 1.75 -12.55 -5.78
N GLN A 20 2.20 -12.61 -4.53
CA GLN A 20 2.26 -13.85 -3.77
C GLN A 20 1.00 -14.01 -2.94
N CYS A 21 0.29 -15.12 -3.15
CA CYS A 21 -0.85 -15.53 -2.34
C CYS A 21 -0.53 -16.88 -1.69
N GLY A 22 0.00 -16.85 -0.47
CA GLY A 22 0.49 -18.06 0.22
C GLY A 22 1.70 -18.66 -0.51
N ASP A 23 1.65 -19.96 -0.80
CA ASP A 23 2.72 -20.67 -1.53
C ASP A 23 2.64 -20.53 -3.06
N ASN A 24 1.64 -19.81 -3.59
CA ASN A 24 1.44 -19.67 -5.03
C ASN A 24 1.70 -18.24 -5.51
N ILE A 25 2.47 -18.11 -6.59
CA ILE A 25 2.70 -16.86 -7.31
C ILE A 25 1.64 -16.78 -8.41
N LYS A 26 0.83 -15.71 -8.39
CA LYS A 26 -0.23 -15.48 -9.38
C LYS A 26 0.02 -14.16 -10.11
N ASP A 27 -0.42 -14.12 -11.37
CA ASP A 27 -0.46 -12.88 -12.14
C ASP A 27 -1.70 -12.06 -11.73
N PRO A 28 -1.57 -10.77 -11.42
CA PRO A 28 -2.68 -9.94 -10.93
C PRO A 28 -3.79 -9.76 -11.97
N THR A 29 -3.48 -9.87 -13.27
CA THR A 29 -4.48 -9.80 -14.35
C THR A 29 -5.41 -11.02 -14.39
N THR A 30 -4.96 -12.18 -13.90
CA THR A 30 -5.74 -13.43 -13.93
C THR A 30 -6.76 -13.49 -12.79
N ASP A 31 -6.44 -12.85 -11.64
CA ASP A 31 -7.22 -12.96 -10.41
C ASP A 31 -7.21 -11.61 -9.66
N VAL A 32 -7.79 -10.60 -10.30
CA VAL A 32 -7.80 -9.20 -9.84
C VAL A 32 -8.48 -9.06 -8.48
N LEU A 33 -9.60 -9.77 -8.26
CA LEU A 33 -10.33 -9.69 -7.00
C LEU A 33 -9.53 -10.25 -5.83
N THR A 34 -8.81 -11.36 -6.02
CA THR A 34 -7.95 -11.92 -4.97
C THR A 34 -6.75 -11.02 -4.71
N PHE A 35 -6.18 -10.43 -5.75
CA PHE A 35 -5.12 -9.42 -5.61
C PHE A 35 -5.60 -8.20 -4.81
N LEU A 36 -6.76 -7.64 -5.15
CA LEU A 36 -7.34 -6.49 -4.44
C LEU A 36 -7.72 -6.84 -3.00
N ALA A 37 -8.25 -8.04 -2.75
CA ALA A 37 -8.54 -8.48 -1.39
C ALA A 37 -7.26 -8.50 -0.55
N LEU A 38 -6.16 -9.08 -1.05
CA LEU A 38 -4.88 -9.11 -0.34
C LEU A 38 -4.26 -7.72 -0.18
N ASP A 39 -4.36 -6.88 -1.21
CA ASP A 39 -3.75 -5.55 -1.24
C ASP A 39 -4.66 -4.42 -0.76
N LEU A 40 -5.85 -4.71 -0.23
CA LEU A 40 -6.74 -3.73 0.42
C LEU A 40 -7.21 -4.17 1.81
N GLN A 41 -7.27 -5.47 2.09
CA GLN A 41 -7.74 -5.95 3.38
C GLN A 41 -6.65 -5.88 4.45
N THR A 42 -7.00 -5.25 5.58
CA THR A 42 -6.18 -5.19 6.79
C THR A 42 -6.91 -5.85 7.96
N PRO A 43 -6.85 -7.20 8.09
CA PRO A 43 -7.58 -7.90 9.15
C PRO A 43 -7.10 -7.49 10.55
N LYS A 44 -5.81 -7.13 10.69
CA LYS A 44 -5.25 -6.62 11.94
C LYS A 44 -5.87 -5.27 12.31
N LEU A 45 -5.96 -4.33 11.37
CA LEU A 45 -6.56 -3.02 11.61
C LEU A 45 -8.05 -3.15 11.95
N ASP A 46 -8.78 -4.07 11.31
CA ASP A 46 -10.20 -4.28 11.57
C ASP A 46 -10.45 -4.78 13.01
N SER A 47 -9.58 -5.67 13.51
CA SER A 47 -9.63 -6.09 14.92
C SER A 47 -9.28 -4.95 15.90
N LEU A 48 -8.34 -4.08 15.53
CA LEU A 48 -7.96 -2.91 16.32
C LEU A 48 -9.00 -1.80 16.24
N HIS A 49 -9.79 -1.73 15.17
CA HIS A 49 -10.81 -0.71 14.96
C HIS A 49 -11.78 -0.63 16.14
N LYS A 50 -12.17 -1.80 16.67
CA LYS A 50 -13.01 -1.94 17.87
C LYS A 50 -12.40 -1.38 19.16
N HIS A 51 -11.09 -1.15 19.18
CA HIS A 51 -10.33 -0.64 20.32
C HIS A 51 -9.78 0.77 20.07
N LEU A 52 -9.87 1.31 18.84
CA LEU A 52 -9.40 2.66 18.51
C LEU A 52 -10.13 3.76 19.30
N TRP A 53 -11.35 3.47 19.80
CA TRP A 53 -12.06 4.39 20.70
C TRP A 53 -11.37 4.56 22.06
N LEU A 54 -10.55 3.60 22.52
CA LEU A 54 -9.75 3.74 23.73
C LEU A 54 -8.56 4.68 23.49
N ALA A 55 -8.09 4.78 22.24
CA ALA A 55 -6.99 5.66 21.86
C ALA A 55 -7.40 7.15 21.74
N ARG A 56 -8.64 7.53 22.08
CA ARG A 56 -9.33 8.81 21.77
C ARG A 56 -8.63 10.11 22.22
N LEU A 57 -7.46 10.03 22.87
CA LEU A 57 -6.50 11.13 22.89
C LEU A 57 -5.63 11.19 21.63
N LEU A 58 -6.11 10.69 20.48
CA LEU A 58 -5.50 10.87 19.17
C LEU A 58 -5.53 12.36 18.83
N ARG A 59 -4.46 13.07 19.18
CA ARG A 59 -4.16 14.40 18.63
C ARG A 59 -4.34 14.30 17.12
N LEU A 60 -5.15 15.19 16.53
CA LEU A 60 -5.40 15.20 15.09
C LEU A 60 -4.09 14.95 14.34
N ALA A 61 -4.11 13.95 13.45
CA ALA A 61 -2.97 13.65 12.59
C ALA A 61 -2.58 14.94 11.88
N ARG A 62 -1.38 15.44 12.20
CA ARG A 62 -0.87 16.66 11.56
C ARG A 62 -0.73 16.39 10.06
N PRO A 63 -1.05 17.34 9.18
CA PRO A 63 -0.86 17.17 7.75
C PRO A 63 0.57 16.72 7.40
N PRO A 64 0.79 15.85 6.41
CA PRO A 64 2.11 15.31 6.05
C PRO A 64 3.16 16.38 5.78
N HIS A 65 2.75 17.50 5.15
CA HIS A 65 3.62 18.65 4.93
C HIS A 65 4.19 19.22 6.25
N ARG A 66 3.35 19.30 7.29
CA ARG A 66 3.77 19.77 8.61
C ARG A 66 4.62 18.72 9.34
N GLN A 67 4.42 17.44 9.04
CA GLN A 67 5.27 16.36 9.57
C GLN A 67 6.69 16.44 8.97
N ARG A 68 6.83 16.73 7.67
CA ARG A 68 8.14 17.01 7.05
C ARG A 68 8.85 18.20 7.68
N LEU A 69 8.11 19.28 7.96
CA LEU A 69 8.66 20.47 8.64
C LEU A 69 9.17 20.16 10.06
N LEU A 70 8.59 19.15 10.72
CA LEU A 70 9.02 18.69 12.05
C LEU A 70 10.21 17.71 11.99
N GLY A 71 10.85 17.56 10.82
CA GLY A 71 11.99 16.66 10.62
C GLY A 71 11.61 15.18 10.58
N ARG A 72 10.35 14.86 10.19
CA ARG A 72 9.92 13.48 9.99
C ARG A 72 10.11 13.06 8.53
N THR A 73 10.62 11.85 8.34
CA THR A 73 10.84 11.23 7.04
C THR A 73 9.57 10.49 6.62
N ILE A 74 9.12 10.73 5.39
CA ILE A 74 8.02 9.97 4.80
C ILE A 74 8.64 8.78 4.08
N LEU A 75 8.29 7.58 4.51
CA LEU A 75 8.70 6.32 3.88
C LEU A 75 7.52 5.77 3.08
N ILE A 76 7.80 5.35 1.86
CA ILE A 76 6.83 4.70 0.99
C ILE A 76 6.79 3.22 1.38
N THR A 77 5.59 2.72 1.71
CA THR A 77 5.36 1.29 1.96
C THR A 77 4.29 0.78 1.01
N GLU A 78 4.46 -0.45 0.52
CA GLU A 78 3.44 -1.15 -0.25
C GLU A 78 2.47 -1.91 0.67
N ARG A 79 2.88 -2.19 1.91
CA ARG A 79 2.08 -2.92 2.89
C ARG A 79 1.04 -2.02 3.54
N LEU A 80 -0.19 -2.50 3.56
CA LEU A 80 -1.32 -1.79 4.14
C LEU A 80 -1.37 -1.80 5.65
N ASP A 81 -0.88 -2.87 6.28
CA ASP A 81 -0.79 -2.97 7.74
C ASP A 81 0.10 -1.86 8.35
N GLU A 82 1.04 -1.33 7.58
CA GLU A 82 1.99 -0.28 7.98
C GLU A 82 1.48 1.12 7.61
N HIS A 83 0.36 1.23 6.90
CA HIS A 83 -0.17 2.50 6.42
C HIS A 83 -0.50 3.45 7.59
N LEU A 84 0.07 4.66 7.55
CA LEU A 84 -0.07 5.70 8.57
C LEU A 84 0.46 5.32 9.96
N VAL A 85 1.21 4.22 10.07
CA VAL A 85 1.94 3.89 11.28
C VAL A 85 3.17 4.77 11.37
N TRP A 86 3.40 5.31 12.56
CA TRP A 86 4.59 6.08 12.90
C TRP A 86 5.60 5.20 13.65
N HIS A 87 6.88 5.32 13.29
CA HIS A 87 7.98 4.73 14.04
C HIS A 87 9.10 5.78 14.19
N GLU A 88 9.33 6.22 15.42
CA GLU A 88 10.32 7.27 15.76
C GLU A 88 10.14 8.57 14.94
N LYS A 89 10.97 8.76 13.92
CA LYS A 89 10.98 9.92 13.01
C LYS A 89 10.42 9.59 11.63
N SER A 90 9.97 8.36 11.42
CA SER A 90 9.49 7.87 10.12
C SER A 90 7.99 7.64 10.14
N ILE A 91 7.34 8.02 9.04
CA ILE A 91 5.92 7.80 8.83
C ILE A 91 5.77 7.02 7.53
N PHE A 92 5.11 5.87 7.62
CA PHE A 92 4.87 5.01 6.48
C PHE A 92 3.58 5.44 5.79
N ILE A 93 3.67 5.74 4.50
CA ILE A 93 2.52 6.12 3.67
C ILE A 93 2.53 5.24 2.43
N LYS A 94 1.37 4.66 2.11
CA LYS A 94 1.15 3.91 0.89
C LYS A 94 0.72 4.92 -0.18
N PRO A 95 1.50 5.12 -1.24
CA PRO A 95 1.08 5.98 -2.35
C PRO A 95 -0.18 5.39 -2.97
N LEU A 96 -1.09 6.25 -3.39
CA LEU A 96 -2.33 5.80 -4.00
C LEU A 96 -2.00 5.02 -5.29
N PRO A 97 -2.37 3.73 -5.36
CA PRO A 97 -2.04 2.93 -6.52
C PRO A 97 -2.72 3.48 -7.79
N LYS A 98 -1.98 3.47 -8.91
CA LYS A 98 -2.47 4.03 -10.18
C LYS A 98 -3.68 3.28 -10.74
N TYR A 99 -3.78 1.98 -10.49
CA TYR A 99 -4.92 1.17 -10.92
C TYR A 99 -6.23 1.58 -10.24
N LEU A 100 -6.21 2.26 -9.08
CA LEU A 100 -7.42 2.84 -8.46
C LEU A 100 -7.90 4.13 -9.14
N LEU A 101 -7.05 4.75 -9.96
CA LEU A 101 -7.36 6.00 -10.67
C LEU A 101 -7.74 5.77 -12.14
N SER A 102 -7.58 4.54 -12.64
CA SER A 102 -8.00 4.19 -13.99
C SER A 102 -9.52 4.01 -14.02
N TYR A 103 -10.17 4.67 -14.97
CA TYR A 103 -11.61 4.52 -15.23
C TYR A 103 -11.93 3.22 -15.99
N GLU A 104 -10.93 2.52 -16.52
CA GLU A 104 -11.12 1.23 -17.18
C GLU A 104 -11.36 0.07 -16.19
N PHE A 105 -11.52 0.38 -14.91
CA PHE A 105 -11.87 -0.54 -13.85
C PHE A 105 -13.38 -0.53 -13.55
#